data_AF-A0A961X2L0-F1
#
_entry.id   AF-A0A961X2L0-F1
#
_cell.length_a   1.000
_cell.length_b   1.000
_cell.length_c   1.000
_cell.angle_alpha   90.00
_cell.angle_beta   90.00
_cell.angle_gamma   90.00
#
_symmetry.space_group_name_H-M   'P 1'
#
loop_
_entity.id
_entity.type
_entity.pdbx_description
1 polymer ?
#
loop_
_entity_poly.entity_id
_entity_poly.type
_entity_poly.pdbx_seq_one_letter_code
_entity_poly.pdbx_strand_id
1 'polypeptide(L)'
;VALIHEIRELGLSNVMADRSRTPVTRGLLGAAVNAYHSNFADADGRIRATLDIAWLTGWSPHESQQQPLKPGSAKARLSDALKVKEEKL
;
A
#
# COMPACT_ATOMS: atom_id res chain seq x y z
N VAL A 1 -0.62 12.70 -24.33
CA VAL A 1 -0.27 11.30 -23.97
C VAL A 1 0.56 11.20 -22.69
N ALA A 2 1.15 12.29 -22.18
CA ALA A 2 1.99 12.29 -20.97
C ALA A 2 1.34 11.57 -19.76
N LEU A 3 0.09 11.94 -19.40
CA LEU A 3 -0.61 11.36 -18.25
C LEU A 3 -0.73 9.82 -18.28
N ILE A 4 -1.03 9.21 -19.43
CA ILE A 4 -1.16 7.75 -19.54
C ILE A 4 0.20 7.06 -19.34
N HIS A 5 1.28 7.66 -19.83
CA HIS A 5 2.63 7.15 -19.62
C HIS A 5 3.04 7.29 -18.15
N GLU A 6 2.79 8.43 -17.53
CA GLU A 6 3.09 8.68 -16.12
C GLU A 6 2.36 7.70 -15.19
N ILE A 7 1.05 7.47 -15.40
CA ILE A 7 0.27 6.48 -14.63
C ILE A 7 0.88 5.07 -14.75
N ARG A 8 1.35 4.70 -15.96
CA ARG A 8 2.01 3.42 -16.18
C ARG A 8 3.35 3.35 -15.46
N GLU A 9 4.17 4.40 -15.51
CA GLU A 9 5.48 4.46 -14.83
C GLU A 9 5.34 4.43 -13.31
N LEU A 10 4.29 5.06 -12.77
CA LEU A 10 3.93 4.99 -11.35
C LEU A 10 3.43 3.61 -10.90
N GLY A 11 3.33 2.64 -11.81
CA GLY A 11 2.80 1.30 -11.49
C GLY A 11 1.30 1.30 -11.17
N LEU A 12 0.60 2.41 -11.42
CA LEU A 12 -0.85 2.56 -11.21
C LEU A 12 -1.68 1.89 -12.32
N SER A 13 -1.02 1.26 -13.30
CA SER A 13 -1.65 0.36 -14.26
C SER A 13 -2.10 -0.93 -13.58
N ASN A 14 -3.23 -0.85 -12.87
CA ASN A 14 -4.13 -1.88 -12.37
C ASN A 14 -3.63 -3.36 -12.42
N VAL A 15 -3.37 -3.94 -11.24
CA VAL A 15 -3.20 -5.40 -10.99
C VAL A 15 -4.36 -5.93 -10.13
N MET A 16 -5.60 -5.60 -10.49
CA MET A 16 -6.78 -6.18 -9.84
C MET A 16 -6.94 -7.63 -10.27
N ALA A 17 -7.34 -8.48 -9.32
CA ALA A 17 -7.63 -9.89 -9.56
C ALA A 17 -8.71 -10.10 -10.64
N ASP A 18 -9.69 -9.18 -10.71
CA ASP A 18 -10.81 -9.23 -11.65
C ASP A 18 -10.50 -8.61 -13.03
N ARG A 19 -9.23 -8.33 -13.31
CA ARG A 19 -8.84 -7.81 -14.63
C ARG A 19 -9.22 -8.81 -15.73
N SER A 20 -9.94 -8.31 -16.74
CA SER A 20 -10.20 -9.08 -17.96
C SER A 20 -8.90 -9.52 -18.63
N ARG A 21 -8.81 -10.83 -18.95
CA ARG A 21 -7.69 -11.44 -19.66
C ARG A 21 -7.80 -11.30 -21.18
N THR A 22 -8.94 -10.82 -21.67
CA THR A 22 -9.19 -10.62 -23.11
C THR A 22 -8.47 -9.36 -23.58
N PRO A 23 -7.69 -9.43 -24.69
CA PRO A 23 -7.07 -8.26 -25.28
C PRO A 23 -8.11 -7.20 -25.67
N VAL A 24 -7.78 -5.93 -25.43
CA VAL A 24 -8.61 -4.78 -25.79
C VAL A 24 -8.62 -4.58 -27.30
N THR A 25 -9.78 -4.31 -27.88
CA THR A 25 -9.91 -3.98 -29.31
C THR A 25 -9.77 -2.46 -29.53
N ARG A 26 -9.42 -2.06 -30.75
CA ARG A 26 -9.38 -0.65 -31.15
C ARG A 26 -10.72 0.05 -30.98
N GLY A 27 -11.82 -0.64 -31.30
CA GLY A 27 -13.18 -0.10 -31.16
C GLY A 27 -13.53 0.18 -29.70
N LEU A 28 -13.20 -0.75 -28.80
CA LEU A 28 -13.41 -0.57 -27.36
C LEU A 28 -12.60 0.60 -26.80
N LEU A 29 -11.32 0.71 -27.18
CA LEU A 29 -10.48 1.84 -26.79
C LEU A 29 -11.05 3.18 -27.27
N GLY A 30 -11.49 3.26 -28.53
CA GLY A 30 -12.12 4.48 -29.06
C GLY A 30 -13.40 4.85 -28.33
N ALA A 31 -14.28 3.88 -28.08
CA ALA A 31 -15.51 4.09 -27.32
C ALA A 31 -15.23 4.55 -25.88
N ALA A 32 -14.24 3.96 -25.21
CA ALA A 32 -13.83 4.34 -23.87
C ALA A 32 -13.30 5.78 -23.82
N VAL A 33 -12.42 6.17 -24.77
CA VAL A 33 -11.90 7.54 -24.86
C VAL A 33 -13.04 8.55 -25.06
N ASN A 34 -13.97 8.27 -25.96
CA ASN A 34 -15.12 9.14 -26.22
C ASN A 34 -16.01 9.28 -24.98
N ALA A 35 -16.35 8.16 -24.33
CA ALA A 35 -17.13 8.18 -23.10
C ALA A 35 -16.43 8.97 -21.99
N TYR A 36 -15.11 8.80 -21.85
CA TYR A 36 -14.34 9.52 -20.84
C TYR A 36 -14.32 11.03 -21.11
N HIS A 37 -14.13 11.43 -22.36
CA HIS A 37 -14.14 12.83 -22.76
C HIS A 37 -15.51 13.47 -22.54
N SER A 38 -16.60 12.80 -22.94
CA SER A 38 -17.95 13.36 -22.78
C SER A 38 -18.36 13.55 -21.32
N ASN A 39 -17.85 12.71 -20.41
CA ASN A 39 -18.27 12.71 -19.02
C ASN A 39 -17.33 13.49 -18.08
N PHE A 40 -16.05 13.65 -18.44
CA PHE A 40 -15.01 14.14 -17.53
C PHE A 40 -14.07 15.19 -18.11
N ALA A 41 -14.34 15.72 -19.31
CA ALA A 41 -13.57 16.84 -19.83
C ALA A 41 -13.98 18.17 -19.17
N ASP A 42 -12.98 18.97 -18.82
CA ASP A 42 -13.16 20.36 -18.44
C ASP A 42 -13.54 21.22 -19.68
N ALA A 43 -13.96 22.47 -19.45
CA ALA A 43 -14.35 23.39 -20.52
C ALA A 43 -13.23 23.70 -21.53
N ASP A 44 -11.97 23.44 -21.16
CA ASP A 44 -10.80 23.58 -22.04
C ASP A 44 -10.47 22.30 -22.82
N GLY A 45 -11.31 21.26 -22.70
CA GLY A 45 -11.14 19.96 -23.37
C GLY A 45 -10.11 19.04 -22.71
N ARG A 46 -9.56 19.41 -21.54
CA ARG A 46 -8.63 18.54 -20.80
C ARG A 46 -9.38 17.62 -19.85
N ILE A 47 -8.84 16.42 -19.65
CA ILE A 47 -9.30 15.51 -18.61
C ILE A 47 -8.51 15.83 -17.33
N ARG A 48 -9.22 16.18 -16.25
CA ARG A 48 -8.61 16.32 -14.92
C ARG A 48 -8.53 14.96 -14.24
N ALA A 49 -7.32 14.52 -13.90
CA ALA A 49 -7.10 13.29 -13.15
C ALA A 49 -6.82 13.62 -11.68
N THR A 50 -7.49 12.92 -10.77
CA THR A 50 -7.16 12.88 -9.35
C THR A 50 -6.58 11.50 -9.05
N LEU A 51 -5.44 11.45 -8.37
CA LEU A 51 -4.74 10.22 -8.04
C LEU A 51 -4.62 10.11 -6.53
N ASP A 52 -5.07 8.98 -5.98
CA ASP A 52 -4.86 8.61 -4.59
C ASP A 52 -3.74 7.57 -4.52
N ILE A 53 -2.71 7.85 -3.73
CA ILE A 53 -1.53 7.01 -3.60
C ILE A 53 -1.47 6.48 -2.16
N ALA A 54 -1.52 5.15 -2.01
CA ALA A 54 -1.27 4.48 -0.74
C ALA A 54 0.17 3.96 -0.72
N TRP A 55 0.93 4.29 0.32
CA TRP A 55 2.28 3.77 0.56
C TRP A 55 2.32 2.99 1.87
N LEU A 56 3.06 1.89 1.88
CA LEU A 56 3.33 1.09 3.06
C LEU A 56 4.85 1.00 3.26
N THR A 57 5.30 1.31 4.47
CA THR A 57 6.68 1.09 4.89
C THR A 57 6.70 0.06 5.99
N GLY A 58 7.58 -0.94 5.88
CA GLY A 58 7.77 -1.97 6.90
C GLY A 58 9.25 -2.18 7.18
N TRP A 59 9.56 -2.64 8.38
CA TRP A 59 10.90 -3.09 8.77
C TRP A 59 10.81 -4.52 9.29
N SER A 60 11.86 -5.31 9.03
CA SER A 60 12.03 -6.62 9.63
C SER A 60 12.96 -6.51 10.84
N PRO A 61 12.71 -7.25 11.94
CA PRO A 61 13.71 -7.48 12.97
C PRO A 61 15.05 -7.92 12.36
N HIS A 62 16.15 -7.41 12.90
CA HIS A 62 17.48 -7.91 12.55
C HIS A 62 17.72 -9.27 13.22
N GLU A 63 18.51 -10.15 12.61
CA GLU A 63 18.78 -11.49 13.15
C GLU A 63 19.43 -11.45 14.54
N SER A 64 20.18 -10.38 14.84
CA SER A 64 20.78 -10.16 16.16
C SER A 64 19.79 -9.67 17.23
N GLN A 65 18.51 -9.52 16.89
CA GLN A 65 17.51 -9.07 17.84
C GLN A 65 17.32 -10.14 18.93
N GLN A 66 17.46 -9.71 20.19
CA GLN A 66 17.37 -10.60 21.32
C GLN A 66 15.98 -11.25 21.38
N GLN A 67 15.96 -12.59 21.38
CA GLN A 67 14.74 -13.36 21.54
C GLN A 67 14.32 -13.39 23.02
N PRO A 68 13.02 -13.30 23.33
CA PRO A 68 12.55 -13.44 24.70
C PRO A 68 12.94 -14.82 25.25
N LEU A 69 13.42 -14.85 26.49
CA LEU A 69 13.72 -16.10 27.18
C LEU A 69 12.43 -16.86 27.50
N LYS A 70 12.54 -18.18 27.71
CA LYS A 70 11.40 -19.03 28.09
C LYS A 70 10.75 -18.50 29.38
N PRO A 71 9.41 -18.44 29.48
CA PRO A 71 8.74 -18.09 30.73
C PRO A 71 9.26 -18.94 31.91
N GLY A 72 9.52 -18.30 33.06
CA GLY A 72 10.06 -18.97 34.25
C GLY A 72 11.59 -19.17 34.27
N SER A 73 12.34 -18.74 33.23
CA SER A 73 13.81 -18.85 33.20
C SER A 73 14.56 -17.65 33.81
N ALA A 74 13.86 -16.76 34.50
CA ALA A 74 14.46 -15.59 35.13
C ALA A 74 15.47 -16.00 36.21
N LYS A 75 16.72 -15.54 36.08
CA LYS A 75 17.79 -15.76 37.08
C LYS A 75 17.78 -14.74 38.22
N ALA A 76 17.13 -13.60 38.00
CA ALA A 76 17.01 -12.50 38.97
C ALA A 76 15.58 -11.93 38.87
N ARG A 77 15.07 -11.42 40.00
CA ARG A 77 13.76 -10.78 40.04
C ARG A 77 13.88 -9.30 39.70
N LEU A 78 12.90 -8.78 38.97
CA LEU A 78 12.86 -7.37 38.60
C LEU A 78 12.62 -6.48 39.83
N SER A 79 11.83 -6.96 40.80
CA SER A 79 11.59 -6.31 42.09
C SER A 79 12.87 -6.01 42.87
N ASP A 80 13.83 -6.93 42.85
CA ASP A 80 15.13 -6.75 43.50
C ASP A 80 15.95 -5.63 42.83
N ALA A 81 15.92 -5.55 41.49
CA ALA A 81 16.63 -4.50 40.73
C ALA A 81 15.99 -3.12 40.91
N LEU A 82 14.65 -3.08 40.98
CA LEU A 82 13.88 -1.85 41.10
C LEU A 82 13.64 -1.41 42.55
N LYS A 83 14.06 -2.22 43.55
CA LYS A 83 13.85 -1.99 44.99
C LYS A 83 12.39 -1.77 45.38
N VAL A 84 11.47 -2.49 44.74
CA VAL A 84 10.03 -2.42 44.99
C VAL A 84 9.50 -3.77 45.47
N LYS A 85 8.45 -3.76 46.31
CA LYS A 85 7.73 -4.97 46.70
C LYS A 85 6.88 -5.47 45.53
N GLU A 86 6.94 -6.76 45.25
CA GLU A 86 6.02 -7.42 44.32
C GLU A 86 4.63 -7.51 44.94
N GLU A 87 3.63 -7.01 44.22
CA GLU A 87 2.22 -7.23 44.54
C GLU A 87 1.65 -8.31 43.63
N LYS A 88 0.80 -9.16 44.21
CA LYS A 88 0.12 -10.21 43.46
C LYS A 88 -1.06 -9.56 42.72
N LEU A 89 -1.13 -9.78 41.40
CA LEU A 89 -2.33 -9.47 40.60
C LEU A 89 -3.53 -10.29 41.10
#